data_AF-A0A3D2MWJ5-F1
#
_entry.id   AF-A0A3D2MWJ5-F1
#
_cell.length_a   1.000
_cell.length_b   1.000
_cell.length_c   1.000
_cell.angle_alpha   90.00
_cell.angle_beta   90.00
_cell.angle_gamma   90.00
#
_symmetry.space_group_name_H-M   'P 1'
#
loop_
_entity.id
_entity.type
_entity.pdbx_description
1 polymer ?
#
loop_
_entity_poly.entity_id
_entity_poly.type
_entity_poly.pdbx_seq_one_letter_code
_entity_poly.pdbx_strand_id
1 'polypeptide(L)' 'SDAMLGTFGISDQAMLDVVFGRHTPTGKLPFELPSSMAEVEQQLEDVPDDTANPLFPFGWGLSYEGIGAQ' A
#
# COMPACT_ATOMS: atom_id res chain seq x y z
N SER A 1 1.63 -10.06 12.82
CA SER A 1 0.32 -9.56 12.37
C SER A 1 -0.07 -10.33 11.14
N ASP A 2 -1.34 -10.71 11.00
CA ASP A 2 -1.82 -11.47 9.82
C ASP A 2 -2.25 -10.56 8.66
N ALA A 3 -2.56 -9.29 8.93
CA ALA A 3 -2.89 -8.27 7.93
C ALA A 3 -2.48 -6.87 8.40
N MET A 4 -2.28 -5.95 7.44
CA MET A 4 -2.05 -4.53 7.67
C MET A 4 -2.88 -3.70 6.69
N LEU A 5 -3.42 -2.57 7.16
CA LEU A 5 -4.19 -1.62 6.36
C LEU A 5 -3.53 -0.24 6.44
N GLY A 6 -3.13 0.31 5.29
CA GLY A 6 -2.64 1.68 5.18
C GLY A 6 -3.80 2.65 4.96
N THR A 7 -3.86 3.73 5.74
CA THR A 7 -4.94 4.73 5.67
C THR A 7 -4.37 6.14 5.49
N PHE A 8 -5.02 6.96 4.64
CA PHE A 8 -4.60 8.33 4.35
C PHE A 8 -5.75 9.32 4.61
N GLY A 9 -5.99 9.67 5.87
CA GLY A 9 -7.00 10.66 6.24
C GLY A 9 -8.45 10.23 5.94
N ILE A 10 -8.79 8.96 6.16
CA ILE A 10 -10.15 8.43 6.01
C ILE A 10 -10.92 8.47 7.33
N SER A 11 -12.25 8.38 7.28
CA SER A 11 -13.08 8.19 8.47
C SER A 11 -13.03 6.75 8.98
N ASP A 12 -13.20 6.57 10.29
CA ASP A 12 -13.26 5.24 10.92
C ASP A 12 -14.37 4.38 10.32
N GLN A 13 -15.52 4.97 10.01
CA GLN A 13 -16.64 4.25 9.41
C GLN A 13 -16.26 3.64 8.05
N ALA A 14 -15.62 4.42 7.17
CA ALA A 14 -15.18 3.94 5.87
C ALA A 14 -14.13 2.83 6.00
N MET A 15 -13.19 2.98 6.95
CA MET A 15 -12.20 1.94 7.25
C MET A 15 -12.87 0.63 7.71
N LEU A 16 -13.81 0.71 8.66
CA LEU A 16 -14.50 -0.45 9.20
C LEU A 16 -15.39 -1.14 8.16
N ASP A 17 -16.03 -0.39 7.27
CA ASP A 17 -16.83 -0.97 6.19
C ASP A 17 -15.97 -1.86 5.27
N VAL A 18 -14.73 -1.47 5.00
CA VAL A 18 -13.78 -2.30 4.25
C VAL A 18 -13.35 -3.52 5.08
N VAL A 19 -12.90 -3.32 6.33
CA VAL A 19 -12.43 -4.41 7.21
C VAL A 19 -13.49 -5.49 7.42
N PHE A 20 -14.77 -5.11 7.54
CA PHE A 20 -15.88 -6.05 7.68
C PHE A 20 -16.40 -6.61 6.35
N GLY A 21 -15.75 -6.30 5.23
CA GLY A 21 -16.11 -6.84 3.91
C GLY A 21 -17.39 -6.26 3.31
N ARG A 22 -17.88 -5.12 3.83
CA ARG A 22 -19.01 -4.40 3.21
C ARG A 22 -18.60 -3.76 1.88
N HIS A 23 -17.32 -3.43 1.74
CA HIS A 23 -16.70 -2.98 0.50
C HIS A 23 -15.34 -3.67 0.27
N THR A 24 -15.03 -3.96 -0.98
CA THR A 24 -13.72 -4.53 -1.37
C THR A 24 -12.66 -3.41 -1.43
N PRO A 25 -11.45 -3.59 -0.85
CA PRO A 25 -10.36 -2.66 -1.01
C PRO A 25 -9.94 -2.56 -2.48
N THR A 26 -9.90 -1.34 -3.00
CA THR A 26 -9.47 -1.03 -4.38
C THR A 26 -8.30 -0.05 -4.44
N GLY A 27 -7.91 0.52 -3.30
CA GLY A 27 -6.83 1.50 -3.21
C GLY A 27 -5.48 0.93 -3.63
N LYS A 28 -4.71 1.75 -4.33
CA LYS A 28 -3.35 1.45 -4.78
C LYS A 28 -2.39 2.50 -4.23
N LEU A 29 -1.18 2.09 -3.90
CA LEU A 29 -0.16 2.98 -3.37
C LEU A 29 0.17 4.10 -4.38
N PRO A 30 0.13 5.38 -3.96
CA PRO A 30 0.42 6.51 -4.83
C PRO A 30 1.93 6.83 -4.96
N PHE A 31 2.77 6.10 -4.23
CA PHE A 31 4.23 6.11 -4.26
C PHE A 31 4.71 4.74 -3.78
N GLU A 32 5.92 4.33 -4.14
CA GLU A 32 6.52 3.10 -3.60
C GLU A 32 6.83 3.17 -2.10
N LEU A 33 6.80 2.03 -1.41
CA LEU A 33 7.24 1.91 -0.03
C LEU A 33 8.66 1.35 0.01
N PRO A 34 9.66 2.12 0.50
CA PRO A 34 11.03 1.65 0.62
C PRO A 34 11.14 0.47 1.59
N SER A 35 12.10 -0.43 1.33
CA SER A 35 12.33 -1.60 2.20
C SER A 35 13.12 -1.28 3.46
N SER A 36 13.79 -0.12 3.52
CA SER A 36 14.55 0.33 4.69
C SER A 36 14.79 1.83 4.69
N MET A 37 15.25 2.38 5.84
CA MET A 37 15.70 3.78 5.90
C MET A 37 16.92 4.05 5.03
N ALA A 38 17.79 3.05 4.81
CA ALA A 38 18.95 3.20 3.95
C ALA A 38 18.56 3.39 2.48
N GLU A 39 17.45 2.79 2.05
CA GLU A 39 16.87 3.03 0.71
C GLU A 39 16.26 4.43 0.64
N VAL A 40 15.55 4.89 1.68
CA VAL A 40 15.02 6.27 1.77
C VAL A 40 16.14 7.31 1.61
N GLU A 41 17.26 7.12 2.29
CA GLU A 41 18.42 8.03 2.22
C GLU A 41 19.10 8.06 0.84
N GLN A 42 18.91 7.01 0.03
CA GLN A 42 19.46 6.92 -1.33
C GLN A 42 18.52 7.49 -2.39
N GLN A 43 17.23 7.65 -2.07
CA GLN A 43 16.26 8.22 -3.01
C GLN A 43 16.62 9.67 -3.36
N LEU A 44 16.48 10.00 -4.64
CA LEU A 44 16.63 11.35 -5.15
C LEU A 44 15.35 12.13 -4.87
N GLU A 45 15.47 13.27 -4.18
CA GLU A 45 14.32 14.09 -3.76
C GLU A 45 13.44 14.57 -4.93
N ASP A 46 13.98 14.61 -6.14
CA ASP A 46 13.32 15.09 -7.36
C ASP A 46 12.92 13.98 -8.34
N VAL A 47 13.22 12.71 -8.05
CA VAL A 47 12.89 11.57 -8.92
C VAL A 47 11.88 10.65 -8.24
N PRO A 48 10.69 10.44 -8.82
CA PRO A 48 9.73 9.50 -8.26
C PRO A 48 10.15 8.05 -8.53
N ASP A 49 9.77 7.16 -7.61
CA ASP A 49 9.84 5.70 -7.74
C ASP A 49 11.24 5.15 -8.10
N ASP A 50 12.29 5.67 -7.45
CA ASP A 50 13.69 5.36 -7.72
C ASP A 50 14.36 4.40 -6.72
N THR A 51 13.60 3.85 -5.76
CA THR A 51 14.08 2.84 -4.81
C THR A 51 14.57 1.60 -5.55
N ALA A 52 15.78 1.12 -5.23
CA ALA A 52 16.34 -0.04 -5.90
C ALA A 52 15.58 -1.33 -5.54
N ASN A 53 15.19 -1.45 -4.27
CA ASN A 53 14.47 -2.61 -3.73
C ASN A 53 13.21 -2.17 -2.94
N PRO A 54 12.13 -1.77 -3.62
CA PRO A 54 10.91 -1.36 -2.93
C PRO A 54 10.25 -2.56 -2.23
N LEU A 55 9.79 -2.36 -1.00
CA LEU A 55 8.97 -3.34 -0.29
C LEU A 55 7.63 -3.53 -0.99
N PHE A 56 7.03 -2.42 -1.44
CA PHE A 56 5.85 -2.41 -2.31
C PHE A 56 6.03 -1.35 -3.38
N PRO A 57 5.94 -1.69 -4.68
CA PRO A 57 6.11 -0.72 -5.75
C PRO A 57 4.91 0.24 -5.88
N PHE A 58 5.09 1.32 -6.64
CA PHE A 58 3.99 2.18 -7.08
C PHE A 58 2.83 1.36 -7.65
N GLY A 59 1.60 1.73 -7.31
CA GLY A 59 0.40 1.06 -7.80
C GLY A 59 0.14 -0.31 -7.15
N TRP A 60 0.91 -0.73 -6.16
CA TRP A 60 0.64 -1.97 -5.42
C TRP A 60 -0.61 -1.82 -4.52
N GLY A 61 -1.36 -2.90 -4.36
CA GLY A 61 -2.51 -2.96 -3.44
C GLY A 61 -3.31 -4.24 -3.61
N LEU A 62 -3.81 -4.80 -2.51
CA LEU A 62 -4.55 -6.07 -2.49
C LEU A 62 -6.07 -5.84 -2.57
N SER A 63 -6.81 -6.86 -2.99
CA SER A 63 -8.26 -6.93 -2.94
C SER A 63 -8.71 -8.28 -2.35
N TYR A 64 -9.93 -8.35 -1.81
CA TYR A 64 -10.45 -9.61 -1.26
C TYR A 64 -10.71 -10.68 -2.33
N GLU A 65 -10.98 -10.27 -3.57
CA GLU A 65 -11.15 -11.18 -4.71
C GLU A 65 -9.80 -11.68 -5.27
N GLY A 66 -8.70 -11.01 -4.93
CA GLY A 66 -7.35 -11.32 -5.43
C GLY A 66 -6.66 -12.53 -4.77
N ILE A 67 -7.31 -13.21 -3.82
CA ILE A 67 -6.77 -14.43 -3.17
C ILE A 67 -7.27 -15.72 -3.87
N GLY A 68 -7.91 -15.59 -5.05
CA GLY A 68 -8.50 -16.71 -5.80
C GLY A 68 -7.97 -16.95 -7.21
N ALA A 69 -6.94 -16.23 -7.69
CA ALA A 69 -6.36 -16.47 -9.01
C ALA A 69 -5.01 -17.19 -8.86
N GLN A 70 -5.04 -18.50 -9.12
CA GLN A 70 -3.86 -19.32 -9.41
C GLN A 70 -3.46 -19.12 -10.88
#